data_AF-A0A556MX13-F1
#
_entry.id   AF-A0A556MX13-F1
#
_cell.length_a   1.000
_cell.length_b   1.000
_cell.length_c   1.000
_cell.angle_alpha   90.00
_cell.angle_beta   90.00
_cell.angle_gamma   90.00
#
_symmetry.space_group_name_H-M   'P 1'
#
loop_
_entity.id
_entity.type
_entity.pdbx_description
1 polymer ?
#
loop_
_entity_poly.entity_id
_entity_poly.type
_entity_poly.pdbx_seq_one_letter_code
_entity_poly.pdbx_strand_id
1 'polypeptide(L)'
;MENYAITVGKGKEEHHFEVGEYAHHEEDKCKYRVYENGSYVASFTPDSHDFLQICQNPGQIDEEVLHLLAEKIEAHHPHGINDNIRKLKL
;
A
#
# COMPACT_ATOMS: atom_id res chain seq x y z
N MET A 1 15.62 3.02 -5.95
CA MET A 1 14.25 2.87 -5.44
C MET A 1 13.74 1.56 -5.98
N GLU A 2 13.54 0.57 -5.11
CA GLU A 2 12.91 -0.69 -5.49
C GLU A 2 11.41 -0.49 -5.38
N ASN A 3 10.72 -0.52 -6.52
CA ASN A 3 9.27 -0.57 -6.55
C ASN A 3 8.84 -2.03 -6.59
N TYR A 4 7.74 -2.37 -5.93
CA TYR A 4 7.18 -3.70 -5.97
C TYR A 4 5.70 -3.65 -6.34
N ALA A 5 5.25 -4.67 -7.07
CA ALA A 5 3.88 -4.76 -7.53
C ALA A 5 3.00 -5.40 -6.45
N ILE A 6 1.83 -4.81 -6.21
CA ILE A 6 0.79 -5.32 -5.33
C ILE A 6 -0.49 -5.46 -6.15
N THR A 7 -1.09 -6.65 -6.12
CA THR A 7 -2.43 -6.86 -6.67
C THR A 7 -3.44 -6.88 -5.54
N VAL A 8 -4.49 -6.07 -5.63
CA VAL A 8 -5.62 -6.07 -4.67
C VAL A 8 -6.89 -6.46 -5.40
N GLY A 9 -7.59 -7.47 -4.89
CA GLY A 9 -8.87 -7.91 -5.44
C GLY A 9 -10.03 -7.36 -4.61
N LYS A 10 -10.98 -6.67 -5.25
CA LYS A 10 -12.28 -6.33 -4.66
C LYS A 10 -13.38 -7.06 -5.42
N GLY A 11 -13.89 -8.14 -4.84
CA GLY A 11 -14.92 -8.97 -5.47
C GLY A 11 -14.43 -9.67 -6.75
N LYS A 12 -14.81 -9.16 -7.92
CA LYS A 12 -14.41 -9.69 -9.24
C LYS A 12 -13.39 -8.81 -9.98
N GLU A 13 -13.04 -7.66 -9.42
CA GLU A 13 -12.09 -6.72 -10.01
C GLU A 13 -10.74 -6.88 -9.33
N GLU A 14 -9.70 -7.10 -10.14
CA GLU A 14 -8.31 -7.12 -9.68
C GLU A 14 -7.63 -5.82 -10.10
N HIS A 15 -7.15 -5.07 -9.11
CA HIS A 15 -6.40 -3.85 -9.30
C HIS A 15 -4.91 -4.13 -9.16
N HIS A 16 -4.13 -3.64 -10.12
CA HIS A 16 -2.69 -3.84 -10.19
C HIS A 16 -1.99 -2.55 -9.86
N PHE A 17 -1.32 -2.52 -8.71
CA PHE A 17 -0.65 -1.36 -8.20
C PHE A 17 0.87 -1.56 -8.14
N GLU A 18 1.60 -0.48 -8.29
CA GLU A 18 3.05 -0.42 -8.09
C GLU A 18 3.33 0.50 -6.90
N VAL A 19 4.01 -0.03 -5.89
CA VAL A 19 4.36 0.71 -4.68
C VAL A 19 5.85 1.00 -4.68
N GLY A 20 6.22 2.27 -4.52
CA GLY A 20 7.59 2.70 -4.32
C GLY A 20 7.77 3.37 -2.96
N GLU A 21 8.86 3.02 -2.26
CA GLU A 21 9.30 3.72 -1.05
C GLU A 21 10.17 4.92 -1.45
N TYR A 22 9.77 6.12 -1.04
CA TYR A 22 10.48 7.37 -1.31
C TYR A 22 10.96 7.97 0.02
N ALA A 23 12.27 7.89 0.26
CA ALA A 23 12.92 8.42 1.47
C ALA A 23 13.31 9.91 1.37
N HIS A 24 12.76 10.66 0.41
CA HIS A 24 13.27 12.00 0.13
C HIS A 24 12.93 12.99 1.25
N HIS A 25 13.97 13.68 1.69
CA HIS A 25 14.07 14.73 2.70
C HIS A 25 13.27 16.01 2.40
N GLU A 26 12.13 15.89 1.71
CA GLU A 26 11.28 17.02 1.38
C GLU A 26 9.95 16.84 2.11
N GLU A 27 9.40 17.98 2.50
CA GLU A 27 8.37 18.23 3.51
C GLU A 27 7.00 17.56 3.23
N ASP A 28 6.94 16.71 2.20
CA ASP A 28 5.81 15.87 1.85
C ASP A 28 5.82 14.59 2.69
N LYS A 29 4.92 14.57 3.66
CA LYS A 29 4.74 13.55 4.70
C LYS A 29 4.51 12.12 4.16
N CYS A 30 4.41 11.89 2.85
CA CYS A 30 4.03 10.59 2.29
C CYS A 30 5.24 9.75 1.87
N LYS A 31 5.59 8.75 2.69
CA LYS A 31 6.74 7.85 2.49
C LYS A 31 6.54 6.83 1.35
N TYR A 32 5.32 6.35 1.12
CA TYR A 32 5.01 5.34 0.10
C TYR A 32 4.12 5.95 -0.97
N ARG A 33 4.44 5.70 -2.25
CA ARG A 33 3.63 6.14 -3.39
C ARG A 33 3.11 4.93 -4.15
N VAL A 34 1.84 5.00 -4.53
CA VAL A 34 1.13 3.94 -5.24
C VAL A 34 0.71 4.45 -6.61
N TYR A 35 1.04 3.64 -7.60
CA TYR A 35 0.75 3.90 -9.01
C TYR A 35 -0.14 2.80 -9.56
N GLU A 36 -1.11 3.15 -10.39
CA GLU A 36 -1.92 2.20 -11.16
C GLU A 36 -1.68 2.51 -12.64
N ASN A 37 -1.22 1.51 -13.40
CA ASN A 37 -0.91 1.68 -14.83
C ASN A 37 0.02 2.89 -15.11
N GLY A 38 1.02 3.09 -14.26
CA GLY A 38 1.97 4.23 -14.33
C GLY A 38 1.43 5.59 -13.85
N SER A 39 0.16 5.68 -13.42
CA SER A 39 -0.45 6.91 -12.92
C SER A 39 -0.45 6.94 -11.40
N TYR A 40 -0.07 8.07 -10.79
CA TYR A 40 -0.10 8.23 -9.33
C TYR A 40 -1.54 8.30 -8.83
N VAL A 41 -1.94 7.30 -8.04
CA VAL A 41 -3.33 7.15 -7.56
C VAL A 41 -3.48 7.35 -6.06
N ALA A 42 -2.47 6.98 -5.27
CA ALA A 42 -2.52 7.09 -3.82
C ALA A 42 -1.13 7.17 -3.19
N SER A 43 -1.04 7.63 -1.95
CA SER A 43 0.17 7.54 -1.13
C SER A 43 -0.14 7.23 0.32
N PHE A 44 0.83 6.64 1.01
CA PHE A 44 0.75 6.28 2.41
C PHE A 44 1.91 6.87 3.21
N THR A 45 1.66 7.09 4.50
CA THR A 45 2.68 7.49 5.48
C THR A 45 2.58 6.58 6.70
N PRO A 46 3.71 6.17 7.29
CA PRO A 46 3.67 5.61 8.62
C PRO A 46 3.20 6.68 9.61
N ASP A 47 2.36 6.31 10.57
CA ASP A 47 2.03 7.12 11.72
C ASP A 47 3.08 6.95 12.84
N SER A 48 2.82 7.54 14.01
CA SER A 48 3.72 7.46 15.17
C SER A 48 3.84 6.06 15.78
N HIS A 49 3.03 5.11 15.33
CA HIS A 49 3.01 3.72 15.77
C HIS A 49 3.48 2.76 14.65
N ASP A 50 4.10 3.30 13.60
CA ASP A 50 4.55 2.58 12.40
C ASP A 50 3.43 1.93 11.57
N PHE A 51 2.17 2.35 11.76
CA PHE A 51 1.06 1.89 10.92
C PHE A 51 0.88 2.77 9.69
N LEU A 52 0.62 2.15 8.54
CA LEU A 52 0.40 2.88 7.30
C LEU A 52 -0.98 3.54 7.25
N GLN A 53 -0.96 4.86 7.16
CA GLN A 53 -2.15 5.68 6.96
C GLN A 53 -2.16 6.30 5.57
N ILE A 54 -3.37 6.51 5.05
CA ILE A 54 -3.60 7.17 3.76
C ILE A 54 -3.10 8.61 3.86
N CYS A 55 -2.15 8.97 3.01
CA CYS A 55 -1.58 10.31 2.96
C CYS A 55 -2.26 11.15 1.89
N GLN A 56 -2.40 10.62 0.67
CA GLN A 56 -3.16 11.24 -0.41
C GLN A 56 -3.91 10.18 -1.22
N ASN A 57 -5.07 10.54 -1.77
CA ASN A 57 -5.89 9.70 -2.65
C ASN A 57 -6.41 10.49 -3.87
N PRO A 58 -5.52 11.01 -4.75
CA PRO A 58 -5.95 11.72 -5.96
C PRO A 58 -6.70 10.83 -6.95
N GLY A 59 -6.42 9.52 -6.94
CA GLY A 59 -7.09 8.53 -7.78
C GLY A 59 -8.51 8.20 -7.36
N GLN A 60 -9.00 8.77 -6.23
CA GLN A 60 -10.32 8.46 -5.65
C GLN A 60 -10.54 6.94 -5.50
N ILE A 61 -9.47 6.24 -5.13
CA ILE A 61 -9.51 4.81 -4.87
C ILE A 61 -10.43 4.58 -3.66
N ASP A 62 -11.24 3.55 -3.77
CA ASP A 62 -12.17 3.14 -2.72
C ASP A 62 -11.41 2.85 -1.42
N GLU A 63 -11.97 3.29 -0.29
CA GLU A 63 -11.33 3.17 1.02
C GLU A 63 -11.01 1.71 1.38
N GLU A 64 -11.85 0.75 1.01
CA GLU A 64 -11.61 -0.68 1.23
C GLU A 64 -10.36 -1.16 0.49
N VAL A 65 -10.18 -0.69 -0.76
CA VAL A 65 -8.98 -1.02 -1.56
C VAL A 65 -7.74 -0.35 -0.97
N LEU A 66 -7.86 0.87 -0.45
CA LEU A 66 -6.75 1.55 0.24
C LEU A 66 -6.34 0.84 1.53
N HIS A 67 -7.29 0.34 2.30
CA HIS A 67 -7.01 -0.47 3.50
C HIS A 67 -6.29 -1.77 3.12
N LEU A 68 -6.79 -2.49 2.12
CA LEU A 68 -6.13 -3.70 1.62
C LEU A 68 -4.72 -3.43 1.07
N LEU A 69 -4.53 -2.28 0.42
CA LEU A 69 -3.21 -1.83 -0.04
C LEU A 69 -2.28 -1.61 1.15
N ALA A 70 -2.70 -0.88 2.18
CA ALA A 70 -1.91 -0.62 3.38
C ALA A 70 -1.49 -1.94 4.04
N GLU A 71 -2.43 -2.87 4.26
CA GLU A 71 -2.15 -4.19 4.83
C GLU A 71 -1.10 -4.97 4.02
N LYS A 72 -1.17 -4.91 2.68
CA LYS A 72 -0.20 -5.59 1.82
C LYS A 72 1.18 -4.93 1.82
N ILE A 73 1.24 -3.61 1.93
CA ILE A 73 2.51 -2.86 2.05
C ILE A 73 3.17 -3.20 3.40
N GLU A 74 2.39 -3.25 4.49
CA GLU A 74 2.86 -3.65 5.82
C GLU A 74 3.32 -5.11 5.85
N ALA A 75 2.58 -6.03 5.21
CA ALA A 75 2.94 -7.45 5.13
C ALA A 75 4.22 -7.70 4.31
N HIS A 76 4.53 -6.82 3.35
CA HIS A 76 5.76 -6.89 2.57
C HIS A 76 6.96 -6.28 3.32
N HIS A 77 6.73 -5.52 4.40
CA HIS A 77 7.80 -4.97 5.20
C HIS A 77 8.52 -6.08 5.98
N PRO A 78 9.87 -6.15 5.95
CA PRO A 78 10.63 -7.23 6.60
C PRO A 78 10.47 -7.28 8.13
N HIS A 79 9.84 -6.27 8.73
CA HIS A 79 9.52 -6.20 10.15
C HIS A 79 8.03 -6.45 10.48
N GLY A 80 7.18 -6.69 9.48
CA GLY A 80 5.74 -6.95 9.62
C GLY A 80 5.42 -8.41 9.93
N ILE A 81 5.53 -8.80 11.19
CA ILE A 81 5.08 -10.11 11.67
C ILE A 81 3.55 -10.17 11.61
N ASN A 82 2.99 -10.92 10.65
CA ASN A 82 1.91 -11.89 10.93
C ASN A 82 1.63 -12.80 9.72
N ASP A 83 2.34 -13.93 9.68
CA ASP A 83 2.07 -15.11 8.84
C ASP A 83 0.78 -15.84 9.29
N ASN A 84 -0.37 -15.16 9.33
CA ASN A 84 -1.62 -15.75 9.84
C ASN A 84 -2.77 -15.83 8.81
N ILE A 85 -2.51 -15.62 7.50
CA ILE A 85 -3.51 -15.87 6.44
C ILE A 85 -3.09 -17.02 5.51
N ARG A 86 -2.48 -18.08 6.06
CA ARG A 86 -2.35 -19.39 5.39
C ARG A 86 -3.19 -20.51 6.02
N LYS A 87 -4.12 -20.18 6.93
CA LYS A 87 -5.10 -21.15 7.49
C LYS A 87 -6.55 -20.84 7.11
N LEU A 88 -6.84 -20.75 5.82
CA LEU A 88 -8.17 -21.07 5.29
C LEU A 88 -8.03 -22.01 4.08
N LYS A 89 -7.30 -23.10 4.29
CA LYS A 89 -7.49 -24.33 3.53
C LYS A 89 -7.35 -25.50 4.50
N LEU A 90 -8.50 -25.96 5.00
CA LEU A 90 -8.79 -27.35 5.35
C LEU A 90 -10.31 -27.48 5.45
#